data_AF-X1HH99-F1
#
_entry.id   AF-X1HH99-F1
#
_cell.length_a   1.000
_cell.length_b   1.000
_cell.length_c   1.000
_cell.angle_alpha   90.00
_cell.angle_beta   90.00
_cell.angle_gamma   90.00
#
_symmetry.space_group_name_H-M   'P 1'
#
loop_
_entity.id
_entity.type
_entity.pdbx_description
1 polymer ?
#
loop_
_entity_poly.entity_id
_entity_poly.type
_entity_poly.pdbx_seq_one_letter_code
_entity_poly.pdbx_strand_id
1 'polypeptide(L)'
;MKTLILALGNPILSDDSAAHVVADRLAERLSSSCVLHEESCQEANTPYDIPNTQYKIIKSSAATMDIIPQLVGYQRLVVIDTIQLGSAPPGTVHRFALDDLANTIRISSP
;
A
#
# COMPACT_ATOMS: atom_id res chain seq x y z
N MET A 1 6.00 -5.41 13.91
CA MET A 1 5.94 -6.12 12.60
C MET A 1 6.37 -5.15 11.50
N LYS A 2 7.22 -5.56 10.55
CA LYS A 2 7.65 -4.68 9.44
C LYS A 2 6.71 -4.83 8.24
N THR A 3 6.08 -3.74 7.82
CA THR A 3 5.10 -3.72 6.72
C THR A 3 5.60 -2.88 5.54
N LEU A 4 5.55 -3.44 4.34
CA LEU A 4 5.77 -2.68 3.10
C LEU A 4 4.42 -2.34 2.49
N ILE A 5 4.23 -1.07 2.13
CA ILE A 5 3.05 -0.56 1.45
C ILE A 5 3.47 -0.15 0.05
N LEU A 6 2.96 -0.85 -0.95
CA LEU A 6 3.23 -0.62 -2.36
C LEU A 6 1.99 0.01 -3.00
N ALA A 7 2.12 1.26 -3.44
CA ALA A 7 1.09 1.94 -4.21
C ALA A 7 1.44 1.89 -5.70
N LEU A 8 0.60 1.20 -6.46
CA LEU A 8 0.72 1.01 -7.90
C LEU A 8 -0.25 1.94 -8.61
N GLY A 9 0.19 2.56 -9.69
CA GLY A 9 -0.67 3.38 -10.53
C GLY A 9 0.09 4.48 -11.24
N ASN A 10 -0.42 4.96 -12.36
CA ASN A 10 0.24 5.95 -13.18
C ASN A 10 -0.29 7.38 -12.91
N PRO A 11 0.52 8.31 -12.38
CA PRO A 11 0.09 9.67 -12.07
C PRO A 11 -0.42 10.48 -13.26
N ILE A 12 -0.02 10.12 -14.49
CA ILE A 12 -0.43 10.84 -15.70
C ILE A 12 -1.74 10.29 -16.31
N LEU A 13 -2.35 9.25 -15.72
CA LEU A 13 -3.53 8.57 -16.25
C LEU A 13 -4.77 8.70 -15.34
N SER A 14 -5.27 9.93 -15.13
CA SER A 14 -6.51 10.23 -14.41
C SER A 14 -6.68 9.42 -13.12
N ASP A 15 -7.66 8.52 -13.06
CA ASP A 15 -8.04 7.76 -11.86
C ASP A 15 -7.00 6.71 -11.50
N ASP A 16 -6.12 6.33 -12.44
CA ASP A 16 -5.00 5.41 -12.19
C ASP A 16 -3.96 6.01 -11.21
N SER A 17 -4.01 7.32 -11.00
CA SER A 17 -3.20 8.00 -9.99
C SER A 17 -3.71 7.82 -8.54
N ALA A 18 -4.93 7.30 -8.35
CA ALA A 18 -5.59 7.34 -7.04
C ALA A 18 -4.80 6.59 -5.95
N ALA A 19 -4.10 5.51 -6.29
CA ALA A 19 -3.24 4.81 -5.34
C ALA A 19 -2.08 5.67 -4.83
N HIS A 20 -1.47 6.52 -5.68
CA HIS A 20 -0.42 7.46 -5.28
C HIS A 20 -0.99 8.54 -4.36
N VAL A 21 -2.20 9.04 -4.65
CA VAL A 21 -2.92 9.98 -3.78
C VAL A 21 -3.21 9.36 -2.41
N VAL A 22 -3.61 8.09 -2.37
CA VAL A 22 -3.82 7.35 -1.13
C VAL A 22 -2.51 7.21 -0.36
N ALA A 23 -1.39 6.90 -1.04
CA ALA A 23 -0.08 6.79 -0.42
C ALA A 23 0.38 8.11 0.22
N ASP A 24 0.18 9.25 -0.46
CA ASP A 24 0.54 10.57 0.06
C ASP A 24 -0.29 10.93 1.29
N ARG A 25 -1.62 10.73 1.22
CA ARG A 25 -2.52 10.95 2.37
C ARG A 25 -2.23 10.00 3.53
N LEU A 26 -1.82 8.77 3.23
CA LEU A 26 -1.42 7.81 4.26
C LEU A 26 -0.12 8.26 4.92
N ALA A 27 0.87 8.71 4.15
CA ALA A 27 2.11 9.25 4.69
C ALA A 27 1.86 10.46 5.59
N GLU A 28 0.97 11.38 5.20
CA GLU A 28 0.56 12.54 6.02
C GLU A 28 -0.11 12.12 7.33
N ARG A 29 -1.03 11.17 7.29
CA ARG A 29 -1.74 10.69 8.49
C ARG A 29 -0.81 9.94 9.43
N LEU A 30 0.09 9.13 8.87
CA LEU A 30 1.05 8.38 9.65
C LEU A 30 2.18 9.27 10.18
N SER A 31 2.62 10.31 9.47
CA SER A 31 3.57 11.30 10.01
C SER A 31 2.94 12.19 11.08
N SER A 32 1.64 12.47 10.95
CA SER A 32 0.84 13.12 12.00
C SER A 32 0.66 12.25 13.24
N SER A 33 0.88 10.93 13.13
CA SER A 33 0.76 9.96 14.23
C SER A 33 2.12 9.39 14.68
N CYS A 34 3.20 9.61 13.92
CA CYS A 34 4.50 8.97 14.11
C CYS A 34 5.64 9.96 13.89
N VAL A 35 6.21 10.46 15.00
CA VAL A 35 7.52 11.12 14.99
C VAL A 35 8.58 10.03 15.01
N LEU A 36 9.17 9.72 13.84
CA LEU A 36 10.42 8.97 13.78
C LEU A 36 11.54 9.90 13.30
N HIS A 37 12.16 10.61 14.24
CA HIS A 37 13.61 10.73 14.18
C HIS A 37 14.18 9.53 14.93
N GLU A 38 15.29 8.99 14.42
CA GLU A 38 16.05 7.96 15.12
C GLU A 38 16.31 8.44 16.56
N GLU A 39 15.95 7.57 17.51
CA GLU A 39 16.03 7.74 18.97
C GLU A 39 14.84 8.44 19.65
N SER A 40 13.92 7.58 20.15
CA SER A 40 12.91 7.82 21.20
C SER A 40 11.51 8.21 20.70
N CYS A 41 10.59 7.25 20.70
CA CYS A 41 9.16 7.49 20.53
C CYS A 41 8.46 7.31 21.87
N GLN A 42 7.71 8.34 22.29
CA GLN A 42 6.65 8.20 23.29
C GLN A 42 5.33 7.97 22.56
N GLU A 43 4.49 7.13 23.16
CA GLU A 43 3.24 6.59 22.61
C GLU A 43 2.26 7.71 22.23
N ALA A 44 2.00 7.85 20.92
CA ALA A 44 0.84 8.56 20.44
C ALA A 44 -0.40 7.65 20.61
N ASN A 45 -1.45 8.23 21.19
CA ASN A 45 -2.67 7.56 21.63
C ASN A 45 -3.81 7.94 20.67
N THR A 46 -3.82 7.38 19.46
CA THR A 46 -5.00 7.41 18.57
C THR A 46 -5.63 6.01 18.48
N PRO A 47 -6.95 5.89 18.24
CA PRO A 47 -7.63 4.59 18.12
C PRO A 47 -7.12 3.70 16.98
N TYR A 48 -6.22 4.22 16.12
CA TYR A 48 -5.61 3.54 14.99
C TYR A 48 -4.08 3.43 15.11
N ASP A 49 -3.49 3.89 16.22
CA ASP A 49 -2.08 3.64 16.51
C ASP A 49 -1.91 2.15 16.81
N ILE A 50 -1.28 1.45 15.88
CA ILE A 50 -0.87 0.08 16.09
C ILE A 50 0.53 0.15 16.71
N PRO A 51 0.68 -0.01 18.04
CA PRO A 51 1.98 0.13 18.68
C PRO A 51 3.02 -0.78 18.01
N ASN A 52 4.21 -0.25 17.76
CA ASN A 52 5.38 -0.99 17.28
C ASN A 52 5.32 -1.57 15.84
N THR A 53 4.63 -0.88 14.92
CA THR A 53 4.59 -1.27 13.48
C THR A 53 5.44 -0.33 12.63
N GLN A 54 6.63 -0.79 12.25
CA GLN A 54 7.46 -0.10 11.26
C GLN A 54 6.88 -0.31 9.86
N TYR A 55 6.71 0.77 9.10
CA TYR A 55 6.20 0.70 7.73
C TYR A 55 7.13 1.45 6.75
N LYS A 56 7.10 1.03 5.49
CA LYS A 56 7.71 1.75 4.36
C LYS A 56 6.67 1.90 3.26
N ILE A 57 6.52 3.10 2.71
CA ILE A 57 5.62 3.37 1.57
C ILE A 57 6.47 3.54 0.31
N ILE A 58 6.09 2.85 -0.77
CA ILE A 58 6.72 2.94 -2.08
C ILE A 58 5.64 3.22 -3.11
N LYS A 59 5.84 4.26 -3.92
CA LYS A 59 4.99 4.58 -5.06
C LYS A 59 5.68 4.09 -6.33
N SER A 60 4.94 3.38 -7.19
CA SER A 60 5.44 2.93 -8.49
C SER A 60 4.37 3.06 -9.55
N SER A 61 4.77 3.39 -10.77
CA SER A 61 3.88 3.34 -11.95
C SER A 61 3.76 1.94 -12.55
N ALA A 62 4.58 1.00 -12.10
CA ALA A 62 4.56 -0.39 -12.55
C ALA A 62 4.96 -1.37 -11.43
N ALA A 63 4.40 -2.57 -11.44
CA ALA A 63 4.79 -3.67 -10.55
C ALA A 63 5.77 -4.62 -11.25
N THR A 64 6.99 -4.15 -11.52
CA THR A 64 7.99 -4.97 -12.23
C THR A 64 8.80 -5.81 -11.24
N MET A 65 9.72 -6.65 -11.73
CA MET A 65 10.59 -7.49 -10.90
C MET A 65 11.53 -6.70 -9.97
N ASP A 66 11.66 -5.40 -10.16
CA ASP A 66 12.45 -4.48 -9.33
C ASP A 66 11.89 -4.33 -7.90
N ILE A 67 10.64 -4.73 -7.67
CA ILE A 67 10.05 -4.74 -6.33
C ILE A 67 10.50 -5.94 -5.49
N ILE A 68 10.83 -7.08 -6.10
CA ILE A 68 11.13 -8.33 -5.38
C ILE A 68 12.28 -8.15 -4.37
N PRO A 69 13.43 -7.54 -4.74
CA PRO A 69 14.50 -7.30 -3.78
C PRO A 69 14.09 -6.37 -2.63
N GLN A 70 13.11 -5.49 -2.86
CA GLN A 70 12.65 -4.52 -1.87
C GLN A 70 11.71 -5.15 -0.82
N LEU A 71 11.18 -6.35 -1.09
CA LEU A 71 10.35 -7.11 -0.14
C LEU A 71 11.18 -7.72 1.01
N VAL A 72 12.51 -7.85 0.83
CA VAL A 72 13.38 -8.52 1.80
C VAL A 72 13.34 -7.82 3.15
N GLY A 73 13.10 -8.59 4.21
CA GLY A 73 13.05 -8.09 5.59
C GLY A 73 11.68 -7.56 6.04
N TYR A 74 10.68 -7.53 5.16
CA TYR A 74 9.30 -7.22 5.52
C TYR A 74 8.49 -8.49 5.77
N GLN A 75 7.62 -8.45 6.77
CA GLN A 75 6.76 -9.58 7.15
C GLN A 75 5.38 -9.50 6.50
N ARG A 76 5.01 -8.31 6.03
CA ARG A 76 3.70 -8.03 5.45
C ARG A 76 3.86 -7.09 4.27
N LEU A 77 3.19 -7.42 3.16
CA LEU A 77 3.02 -6.55 2.00
C LEU A 77 1.55 -6.10 1.93
N VAL A 78 1.33 -4.82 1.71
CA VAL A 78 0.03 -4.23 1.37
C VAL A 78 0.17 -3.60 0.00
N VAL A 79 -0.64 -4.05 -0.96
CA VAL A 79 -0.68 -3.46 -2.30
C VAL A 79 -1.93 -2.59 -2.41
N ILE A 80 -1.76 -1.38 -2.91
CA ILE A 80 -2.83 -0.43 -3.22
C ILE A 80 -2.76 -0.20 -4.72
N ASP A 81 -3.83 -0.52 -5.42
CA ASP A 81 -3.90 -0.42 -6.88
C ASP A 81 -5.30 0.01 -7.32
N THR A 82 -5.38 0.63 -8.47
CA THR A 82 -6.60 1.04 -9.14
C THR A 82 -6.98 0.01 -10.17
N ILE A 83 -8.06 -0.74 -9.89
CA ILE A 83 -8.48 -1.85 -10.74
C ILE A 83 -9.85 -1.59 -11.36
N GLN A 84 -10.07 -2.16 -12.54
CA GLN A 84 -11.39 -2.21 -13.18
C GLN A 84 -11.98 -3.60 -12.97
N LEU A 85 -12.90 -3.72 -12.01
CA LEU A 85 -13.54 -5.00 -11.72
C LEU A 85 -14.76 -5.27 -12.62
N GLY A 86 -15.38 -4.22 -13.18
CA GLY A 86 -16.58 -4.30 -14.04
C GLY A 86 -17.88 -4.70 -13.33
N SER A 87 -17.78 -5.31 -12.14
CA SER A 87 -18.92 -5.78 -11.34
C SER A 87 -19.35 -4.82 -10.22
N ALA A 88 -18.69 -3.67 -10.08
CA ALA A 88 -18.97 -2.68 -9.03
C ALA A 88 -18.92 -1.24 -9.58
N PRO A 89 -19.66 -0.28 -8.99
CA PRO A 89 -19.60 1.12 -9.38
C PRO A 89 -18.19 1.74 -9.20
N PRO A 90 -17.79 2.72 -10.03
CA PRO A 90 -16.55 3.47 -9.83
C PRO A 90 -16.43 4.08 -8.43
N GLY A 91 -15.22 4.06 -7.87
CA GLY A 91 -14.94 4.54 -6.51
C GLY A 91 -15.18 3.52 -5.40
N THR A 92 -15.65 2.31 -5.72
CA THR A 92 -15.79 1.23 -4.74
C THR A 92 -14.41 0.72 -4.30
N VAL A 93 -14.19 0.60 -2.98
CA VAL A 93 -12.96 0.05 -2.41
C VAL A 93 -13.17 -1.42 -2.08
N HIS A 94 -12.31 -2.27 -2.66
CA HIS A 94 -12.29 -3.70 -2.38
C HIS A 94 -11.02 -4.07 -1.61
N ARG A 95 -11.16 -5.01 -0.66
CA ARG A 95 -10.03 -5.62 0.04
C ARG A 95 -9.99 -7.10 -0.32
N PHE A 96 -8.89 -7.51 -0.93
CA PHE A 96 -8.65 -8.90 -1.30
C PHE A 96 -7.65 -9.53 -0.32
N ALA A 97 -7.92 -10.78 0.07
CA ALA A 97 -6.94 -11.68 0.64
C ALA A 97 -6.17 -12.39 -0.49
N LEU A 98 -5.06 -13.05 -0.15
CA LEU A 98 -4.27 -13.79 -1.13
C LEU A 98 -5.09 -14.92 -1.78
N ASP A 99 -5.96 -15.56 -1.01
CA ASP A 99 -6.84 -16.64 -1.48
C ASP A 99 -7.87 -16.15 -2.51
N ASP A 100 -8.27 -14.88 -2.44
CA ASP A 100 -9.20 -14.29 -3.41
C ASP A 100 -8.54 -14.11 -4.80
N LEU A 101 -7.21 -13.98 -4.83
CA LEU A 101 -6.43 -13.82 -6.06
C LEU A 101 -6.12 -15.16 -6.76
N ALA A 102 -6.17 -16.28 -6.03
CA ALA A 102 -5.80 -17.61 -6.53
C ALA A 102 -6.69 -18.10 -7.68
N ASN A 103 -7.92 -17.59 -7.79
CA ASN A 103 -8.86 -17.94 -8.86
C ASN A 103 -8.83 -16.96 -10.04
N THR A 104 -7.89 -16.02 -10.08
CA THR A 104 -7.80 -15.04 -11.16
C THR A 104 -7.31 -15.71 -12.44
N ILE A 105 -8.01 -15.47 -13.55
CA ILE A 105 -7.72 -16.07 -14.86
C ILE A 105 -6.29 -15.75 -15.36
N ARG A 106 -5.69 -14.66 -14.85
CA ARG A 106 -4.36 -14.18 -15.22
C ARG A 106 -3.41 -14.11 -14.03
N ILE A 107 -3.02 -15.28 -13.52
CA ILE A 107 -2.02 -15.42 -12.44
C ILE A 107 -0.64 -14.87 -12.83
N SER A 108 -0.31 -14.82 -14.12
CA SER A 108 1.02 -14.44 -14.61
C SER A 108 0.96 -13.71 -15.96
N SER A 109 0.09 -12.70 -16.11
CA SER A 109 0.14 -11.88 -17.33
C SER A 109 1.46 -11.09 -17.36
N PRO A 110 2.18 -11.08 -18.49
CA PRO A 110 3.26 -10.11 -18.70
C PRO A 110 2.70 -8.68 -18.76
#